data_AF-A0A3N5E1R3-F1
#
_entry.id   AF-A0A3N5E1R3-F1
#
_cell.length_a   1.000
_cell.length_b   1.000
_cell.length_c   1.000
_cell.angle_alpha   90.00
_cell.angle_beta   90.00
_cell.angle_gamma   90.00
#
_symmetry.space_group_name_H-M   'P 1'
#
loop_
_entity.id
_entity.type
_entity.pdbx_description
1 polymer ?
#
loop_
_entity_poly.entity_id
_entity_poly.type
_entity_poly.pdbx_seq_one_letter_code
_entity_poly.pdbx_strand_id
1 'polypeptide(L)'
;MIRPYIYFFAFLVCALVAAVSLEPSSLVARNAPQGDGDTTGTSRVKFSHKFHIAEVGVECVACHPAVKTSAKSSDNLFPSHEECASCHQEQINSTCGYCHVNPDAIEPRAVPARELIFSHQQHLGMPNMECKTCHADIDSSADASAMHLPGMATCYTCHNDRQATNQCEACHTNFAQLLPKDHLRSDFRRFHGETTRLG
;
A
#
# COMPACT_ATOMS: atom_id res chain seq x y z
N MET A 1 -17.26 -57.16 -54.68
CA MET A 1 -17.85 -57.13 -53.32
C MET A 1 -17.29 -55.92 -52.58
N ILE A 2 -17.92 -54.76 -52.75
CA ILE A 2 -17.47 -53.46 -52.23
C ILE A 2 -18.69 -52.83 -51.54
N ARG A 3 -18.74 -52.89 -50.21
CA ARG A 3 -19.65 -52.15 -49.29
C ARG A 3 -19.65 -52.92 -47.96
N PRO A 4 -18.80 -52.53 -46.99
CA PRO A 4 -19.40 -52.07 -45.73
C PRO A 4 -18.60 -51.03 -44.91
N TYR A 5 -17.59 -50.33 -45.45
CA TYR A 5 -16.73 -49.45 -44.62
C TYR A 5 -17.16 -47.96 -44.54
N ILE A 6 -18.22 -47.54 -45.25
CA ILE A 6 -18.58 -46.11 -45.35
C ILE A 6 -19.42 -45.61 -44.16
N TYR A 7 -20.08 -46.49 -43.40
CA TYR A 7 -20.99 -46.06 -42.34
C TYR A 7 -20.36 -45.96 -40.93
N PHE A 8 -19.12 -46.40 -40.73
CA PHE A 8 -18.49 -46.34 -39.41
C PHE A 8 -17.76 -45.00 -39.13
N PHE A 9 -17.50 -44.19 -40.16
CA PHE A 9 -16.81 -42.91 -40.00
C PHE A 9 -17.75 -41.71 -39.75
N ALA A 10 -19.06 -41.89 -39.84
CA ALA A 10 -20.02 -40.79 -39.76
C ALA A 10 -20.48 -40.45 -38.33
N PHE A 11 -20.16 -41.26 -37.32
CA PHE A 11 -20.72 -41.10 -35.97
C PHE A 11 -19.79 -40.50 -34.91
N LEU A 12 -18.51 -40.28 -35.21
CA LEU A 12 -17.54 -39.79 -34.21
C LEU A 12 -17.04 -38.36 -34.47
N VAL A 13 -17.71 -37.62 -35.36
CA VAL A 13 -17.41 -36.20 -35.64
C VAL A 13 -18.46 -35.25 -35.02
N CYS A 14 -19.57 -35.76 -34.49
CA CYS A 14 -20.66 -34.91 -33.93
C CYS A 14 -20.62 -34.70 -32.40
N ALA A 15 -19.59 -35.15 -31.68
CA ALA A 15 -19.54 -35.07 -30.21
C ALA A 15 -18.48 -34.09 -29.65
N LEU A 16 -17.97 -33.16 -30.46
CA LEU A 16 -16.92 -32.20 -30.06
C LEU A 16 -17.29 -30.73 -30.35
N VAL A 17 -18.57 -30.42 -30.34
CA VAL A 17 -19.07 -29.03 -30.32
C VAL A 17 -19.96 -28.86 -29.09
N ALA A 18 -19.41 -29.17 -27.91
CA ALA A 18 -19.98 -28.70 -26.66
C ALA A 18 -19.69 -27.19 -26.59
N ALA A 19 -20.77 -26.42 -26.62
CA ALA A 19 -20.79 -24.98 -26.61
C ALA A 19 -19.87 -24.41 -25.51
N VAL A 20 -18.80 -23.74 -25.94
CA VAL A 20 -18.13 -22.71 -25.13
C VAL A 20 -19.06 -21.51 -25.15
N SER A 21 -19.95 -21.43 -24.16
CA SER A 21 -20.67 -20.20 -23.85
C SER A 21 -19.65 -19.17 -23.35
N LEU A 22 -19.21 -18.31 -24.25
CA LEU A 22 -18.51 -17.07 -23.91
C LEU A 22 -19.55 -16.14 -23.27
N GLU A 23 -19.55 -16.05 -21.94
CA GLU A 23 -20.15 -14.93 -21.22
C GLU A 23 -19.22 -13.71 -21.39
N PRO A 24 -19.62 -12.65 -22.12
CA PRO A 24 -18.78 -11.47 -22.29
C PRO A 24 -19.03 -10.51 -21.12
N SER A 25 -18.66 -10.92 -19.91
CA SER A 25 -19.08 -10.21 -18.69
C SER A 25 -18.00 -10.13 -17.62
N SER A 26 -16.77 -9.72 -17.98
CA SER A 26 -15.78 -9.35 -16.95
C SER A 26 -14.68 -8.38 -17.39
N LEU A 27 -14.75 -7.82 -18.62
CA LEU A 27 -13.89 -6.70 -19.05
C LEU A 27 -14.20 -5.35 -18.35
N VAL A 28 -14.95 -5.38 -17.24
CA VAL A 28 -15.20 -4.23 -16.39
C VAL A 28 -14.61 -4.50 -14.99
N ALA A 29 -13.38 -5.01 -14.92
CA ALA A 29 -12.46 -4.59 -13.86
C ALA A 29 -11.87 -3.24 -14.28
N ARG A 30 -12.74 -2.22 -14.37
CA ARG A 30 -12.31 -0.84 -14.49
C ARG A 30 -11.55 -0.54 -13.20
N ASN A 31 -10.23 -0.41 -13.31
CA ASN A 31 -9.34 0.33 -12.42
C ASN A 31 -10.05 0.73 -11.12
N ALA A 32 -10.01 -0.16 -10.13
CA ALA A 32 -10.39 0.23 -8.78
C ALA A 32 -9.59 1.51 -8.45
N PRO A 33 -10.22 2.57 -7.95
CA PRO A 33 -9.49 3.75 -7.51
C PRO A 33 -8.43 3.25 -6.52
N GLN A 34 -7.15 3.45 -6.85
CA GLN A 34 -6.10 3.42 -5.84
C GLN A 34 -6.53 4.43 -4.80
N GLY A 35 -6.74 3.95 -3.56
CA GLY A 35 -7.42 4.66 -2.49
C GLY A 35 -7.03 6.13 -2.51
N ASP A 36 -8.01 6.98 -2.79
CA ASP A 36 -7.93 8.40 -2.65
C ASP A 36 -7.92 8.72 -1.15
N GLY A 37 -6.78 8.42 -0.51
CA GLY A 37 -6.47 8.90 0.82
C GLY A 37 -6.65 10.41 0.83
N ASP A 38 -7.68 10.86 1.55
CA ASP A 38 -8.02 12.25 1.88
C ASP A 38 -7.33 13.30 0.98
N THR A 39 -7.95 13.59 -0.16
CA THR A 39 -7.46 14.58 -1.14
C THR A 39 -7.47 16.02 -0.63
N THR A 40 -7.93 16.27 0.60
CA THR A 40 -7.92 17.62 1.18
C THR A 40 -6.56 18.00 1.75
N GLY A 41 -5.65 17.05 1.99
CA GLY A 41 -4.26 17.33 2.41
C GLY A 41 -4.11 18.08 3.74
N THR A 42 -5.20 18.47 4.40
CA THR A 42 -5.17 19.24 5.64
C THR A 42 -5.15 18.30 6.84
N SER A 43 -4.05 18.32 7.60
CA SER A 43 -3.99 17.60 8.87
C SER A 43 -5.13 18.07 9.80
N ARG A 44 -5.96 17.13 10.26
CA ARG A 44 -7.09 17.38 11.18
C ARG A 44 -6.63 17.69 12.61
N VAL A 45 -5.32 17.52 12.85
CA VAL A 45 -4.62 17.78 14.11
C VAL A 45 -3.43 18.71 13.83
N LYS A 46 -3.23 19.71 14.68
CA LYS A 46 -2.07 20.60 14.69
C LYS A 46 -0.87 19.80 15.22
N PHE A 47 -0.06 19.28 14.32
CA PHE A 47 1.10 18.46 14.65
C PHE A 47 2.26 18.78 13.72
N SER A 48 3.50 18.65 14.21
CA SER A 48 4.71 18.84 13.44
C SER A 48 5.71 17.73 13.73
N HIS A 49 6.02 16.88 12.74
CA HIS A 49 7.07 15.86 12.90
C HIS A 49 8.43 16.52 13.15
N LYS A 50 8.74 17.59 12.41
CA LYS A 50 9.98 18.36 12.57
C LYS A 50 10.20 18.82 13.99
N PHE A 51 9.18 19.40 14.63
CA PHE A 51 9.31 19.87 16.00
C PHE A 51 9.60 18.71 16.96
N HIS A 52 8.78 17.66 16.91
CA HIS A 52 8.92 16.54 17.84
C HIS A 52 10.20 15.73 17.63
N ILE A 53 10.61 15.52 16.38
CA ILE A 53 11.78 14.69 16.07
C ILE A 53 13.07 15.52 16.09
N ALA A 54 13.15 16.59 15.30
CA ALA A 54 14.40 17.33 15.13
C ALA A 54 14.71 18.34 16.25
N GLU A 55 13.68 18.93 16.87
CA GLU A 55 13.87 19.98 17.89
C GLU A 55 13.77 19.43 19.31
N VAL A 56 12.85 18.50 19.57
CA VAL A 56 12.66 17.87 20.88
C VAL A 56 13.45 16.56 21.04
N GLY A 57 13.70 15.82 19.95
CA GLY A 57 14.44 14.56 20.00
C GLY A 57 13.59 13.34 20.37
N VAL A 58 12.30 13.35 20.06
CA VAL A 58 11.41 12.20 20.30
C VAL A 58 11.67 11.10 19.26
N GLU A 59 11.84 9.88 19.75
CA GLU A 59 12.02 8.70 18.91
C GLU A 59 10.73 8.31 18.18
N CYS A 60 10.87 7.84 16.93
CA CYS A 60 9.73 7.48 16.06
C CYS A 60 8.74 6.51 16.74
N VAL A 61 9.29 5.51 17.44
CA VAL A 61 8.52 4.43 18.09
C VAL A 61 7.83 4.85 19.37
N ALA A 62 8.09 6.07 19.88
CA ALA A 62 7.35 6.61 21.02
C ALA A 62 5.89 6.91 20.64
N CYS A 63 5.66 7.41 19.41
CA CYS A 63 4.32 7.66 18.90
C CYS A 63 3.79 6.51 18.01
N HIS A 64 4.68 5.74 17.38
CA HIS A 64 4.27 4.62 16.51
C HIS A 64 4.64 3.25 17.11
N PRO A 65 4.20 2.88 18.34
CA PRO A 65 4.64 1.66 18.98
C PRO A 65 4.19 0.40 18.22
N ALA A 66 3.02 0.44 17.59
CA ALA A 66 2.45 -0.67 16.82
C ALA A 66 3.30 -1.09 15.60
N VAL A 67 4.20 -0.23 15.11
CA VAL A 67 5.06 -0.53 13.96
C VAL A 67 5.96 -1.75 14.21
N LYS A 68 6.35 -1.99 15.47
CA LYS A 68 7.26 -3.08 15.85
C LYS A 68 6.64 -4.47 15.67
N THR A 69 5.31 -4.56 15.69
CA THR A 69 4.56 -5.82 15.58
C THR A 69 3.67 -5.87 14.35
N SER A 70 3.65 -4.81 13.54
CA SER A 70 2.87 -4.74 12.31
C SER A 70 3.38 -5.73 11.28
N ALA A 71 2.47 -6.58 10.83
CA ALA A 71 2.74 -7.66 9.87
C ALA A 71 2.10 -7.39 8.51
N LYS A 72 1.24 -6.37 8.39
CA LYS A 72 0.51 -6.06 7.17
C LYS A 72 0.57 -4.57 6.84
N SER A 73 0.61 -4.26 5.54
CA SER A 73 0.52 -2.88 5.04
C SER A 73 -0.79 -2.19 5.41
N SER A 74 -1.85 -2.97 5.61
CA SER A 74 -3.19 -2.49 5.98
C SER A 74 -3.38 -2.25 7.47
N ASP A 75 -2.38 -2.52 8.31
CA ASP A 75 -2.47 -2.25 9.74
C ASP A 75 -2.62 -0.73 9.99
N ASN A 76 -3.41 -0.36 11.01
CA ASN A 76 -3.50 1.02 11.45
C ASN A 76 -2.33 1.36 12.38
N LEU A 77 -1.37 2.11 11.86
CA LEU A 77 -0.15 2.50 12.59
C LEU A 77 -0.13 4.00 12.97
N PHE A 78 -1.27 4.68 12.88
CA PHE A 78 -1.37 6.03 13.40
C PHE A 78 -1.36 6.01 14.94
N PRO A 79 -0.72 7.00 15.60
CA PRO A 79 -0.80 7.15 17.05
C PRO A 79 -2.25 7.36 17.48
N SER A 80 -2.58 6.85 18.66
CA SER A 80 -3.81 7.16 19.35
C SER A 80 -3.63 8.39 20.27
N HIS A 81 -4.70 8.76 20.97
CA HIS A 81 -4.62 9.79 22.01
C HIS A 81 -3.65 9.41 23.14
N GLU A 82 -3.48 8.13 23.44
CA GLU A 82 -2.66 7.66 24.55
C GLU A 82 -1.18 8.01 24.34
N GLU A 83 -0.66 7.81 23.12
CA GLU A 83 0.72 8.18 22.80
C GLU A 83 0.96 9.69 22.95
N CYS A 84 -0.02 10.53 22.59
CA CYS A 84 0.06 11.97 22.83
C CYS A 84 -0.02 12.29 24.33
N ALA A 85 -0.89 11.60 25.09
CA ALA A 85 -1.13 11.84 26.52
C ALA A 85 0.12 11.57 27.37
N SER A 86 1.01 10.69 26.92
CA SER A 86 2.29 10.43 27.60
C SER A 86 3.13 11.68 27.88
N CYS A 87 2.97 12.75 27.09
CA CYS A 87 3.58 14.07 27.32
C CYS A 87 2.56 15.22 27.42
N HIS A 88 1.40 15.12 26.76
CA HIS A 88 0.38 16.17 26.67
C HIS A 88 -0.88 15.88 27.49
N GLN A 89 -0.76 15.17 28.62
CA GLN A 89 -1.90 14.77 29.46
C GLN A 89 -2.78 15.96 29.87
N GLU A 90 -2.18 17.09 30.23
CA GLU A 90 -2.91 18.29 30.66
C GLU A 90 -3.71 18.90 29.50
N GLN A 91 -3.11 19.03 28.32
CA GLN A 91 -3.76 19.62 27.14
C GLN A 91 -4.91 18.75 26.65
N ILE A 92 -4.73 17.43 26.65
CA ILE A 92 -5.78 16.47 26.29
C ILE A 92 -6.97 16.54 27.25
N ASN A 93 -6.72 16.71 28.55
CA ASN A 93 -7.78 16.76 29.55
C ASN A 93 -8.51 18.12 29.60
N SER A 94 -7.93 19.18 29.05
CA SER A 94 -8.40 20.55 29.24
C SER A 94 -9.01 21.18 27.99
N THR A 95 -8.42 21.03 26.81
CA THR A 95 -8.87 21.74 25.60
C THR A 95 -8.58 20.97 24.33
N CYS A 96 -9.59 20.30 23.76
CA CYS A 96 -9.45 19.55 22.51
C CYS A 96 -8.94 20.42 21.35
N GLY A 97 -9.28 21.72 21.33
CA GLY A 97 -8.82 22.68 20.31
C GLY A 97 -7.32 23.00 20.35
N TYR A 98 -6.60 22.55 21.38
CA TYR A 98 -5.13 22.63 21.41
C TYR A 98 -4.54 21.80 20.26
N CYS A 99 -5.05 20.58 20.07
CA CYS A 99 -4.63 19.66 19.02
C CYS A 99 -5.56 19.73 17.80
N HIS A 100 -6.87 19.65 17.98
CA HIS A 100 -7.80 19.55 16.86
C HIS A 100 -8.03 20.91 16.19
N VAL A 101 -8.00 20.91 14.85
CA VAL A 101 -8.34 22.10 14.05
C VAL A 101 -9.82 22.44 14.20
N ASN A 102 -10.67 21.41 14.27
CA ASN A 102 -12.10 21.53 14.54
C ASN A 102 -12.49 20.61 15.72
N PRO A 103 -12.46 21.10 16.97
CA PRO A 103 -12.76 20.27 18.15
C PRO A 103 -14.24 19.86 18.26
N ASP A 104 -15.15 20.55 17.57
CA ASP A 104 -16.59 20.26 17.62
C ASP A 104 -17.00 19.17 16.61
N ALA A 105 -16.11 18.80 15.69
CA ALA A 105 -16.33 17.75 14.69
C ALA A 105 -15.05 16.94 14.44
N ILE A 106 -14.69 16.11 15.42
CA ILE A 106 -13.53 15.22 15.34
C ILE A 106 -13.91 13.95 14.59
N GLU A 107 -13.41 13.81 13.37
CA GLU A 107 -13.58 12.62 12.54
C GLU A 107 -12.34 11.72 12.61
N PRO A 108 -12.49 10.40 12.83
CA PRO A 108 -11.40 9.46 12.72
C PRO A 108 -10.76 9.52 11.33
N ARG A 109 -9.43 9.47 11.27
CA ARG A 109 -8.72 9.30 10.00
C ARG A 109 -9.04 7.92 9.45
N ALA A 110 -9.60 7.87 8.24
CA ALA A 110 -9.72 6.63 7.50
C ALA A 110 -8.31 6.09 7.17
N VAL A 111 -8.07 4.82 7.45
CA VAL A 111 -6.85 4.14 7.01
C VAL A 111 -7.08 3.72 5.56
N PRO A 112 -6.31 4.23 4.59
CA PRO A 112 -6.47 3.83 3.21
C PRO A 112 -6.16 2.33 3.07
N ALA A 113 -6.94 1.64 2.24
CA ALA A 113 -6.66 0.26 1.91
C ALA A 113 -5.34 0.19 1.13
N ARG A 114 -4.40 -0.62 1.62
CA ARG A 114 -3.12 -0.87 0.94
C ARG A 114 -3.12 -2.30 0.43
N GLU A 115 -2.97 -2.45 -0.89
CA GLU A 115 -3.00 -3.74 -1.56
C GLU A 115 -1.57 -4.28 -1.81
N LEU A 116 -0.69 -4.14 -0.82
CA LEU A 116 0.65 -4.72 -0.83
C LEU A 116 0.88 -5.71 0.31
N ILE A 117 1.64 -6.75 0.03
CA ILE A 117 2.23 -7.65 1.02
C ILE A 117 3.46 -6.94 1.58
N PHE A 118 3.36 -6.45 2.82
CA PHE A 118 4.46 -5.79 3.51
C PHE A 118 4.30 -5.94 5.03
N SER A 119 5.41 -6.20 5.71
CA SER A 119 5.50 -6.34 7.17
C SER A 119 6.58 -5.41 7.71
N HIS A 120 6.19 -4.43 8.55
CA HIS A 120 7.17 -3.59 9.23
C HIS A 120 8.03 -4.40 10.18
N GLN A 121 7.42 -5.31 10.95
CA GLN A 121 8.14 -6.18 11.89
C GLN A 121 9.28 -6.95 11.22
N GLN A 122 9.02 -7.48 10.01
CA GLN A 122 10.05 -8.21 9.26
C GLN A 122 11.19 -7.29 8.83
N HIS A 123 10.89 -6.11 8.28
CA HIS A 123 11.92 -5.19 7.77
C HIS A 123 12.73 -4.56 8.91
N LEU A 124 12.07 -4.14 10.00
CA LEU A 124 12.75 -3.59 11.18
C LEU A 124 13.62 -4.64 11.90
N GLY A 125 13.38 -5.93 11.67
CA GLY A 125 14.25 -7.01 12.14
C GLY A 125 15.52 -7.23 11.31
N MET A 126 15.66 -6.55 10.16
CA MET A 126 16.83 -6.65 9.29
C MET A 126 17.92 -5.64 9.69
N PRO A 127 19.22 -5.97 9.47
CA PRO A 127 20.30 -5.02 9.73
C PRO A 127 20.19 -3.78 8.84
N ASN A 128 20.59 -2.62 9.38
CA ASN A 128 20.60 -1.32 8.69
C ASN A 128 19.24 -0.84 8.18
N MET A 129 18.14 -1.30 8.79
CA MET A 129 16.80 -0.85 8.44
C MET A 129 16.32 0.21 9.43
N GLU A 130 16.40 1.48 9.02
CA GLU A 130 15.91 2.62 9.79
C GLU A 130 14.58 3.13 9.23
N CYS A 131 13.79 3.83 10.05
CA CYS A 131 12.50 4.38 9.63
C CYS A 131 12.64 5.27 8.39
N LYS A 132 13.70 6.11 8.38
CA LYS A 132 13.98 7.09 7.33
C LYS A 132 14.51 6.48 6.03
N THR A 133 14.92 5.21 6.05
CA THR A 133 15.26 4.48 4.83
C THR A 133 14.07 4.44 3.86
N CYS A 134 12.86 4.33 4.41
CA CYS A 134 11.61 4.31 3.63
C CYS A 134 10.84 5.63 3.76
N HIS A 135 10.80 6.21 4.97
CA HIS A 135 10.08 7.44 5.26
C HIS A 135 10.97 8.67 5.10
N ALA A 136 11.31 9.00 3.86
CA ALA A 136 12.23 10.09 3.54
C ALA A 136 11.73 11.45 4.06
N ASP A 137 12.63 12.23 4.64
CA ASP A 137 12.48 13.63 5.07
C ASP A 137 11.37 13.91 6.10
N ILE A 138 10.74 12.88 6.68
CA ILE A 138 9.64 13.05 7.64
C ILE A 138 10.08 13.80 8.91
N ASP A 139 11.33 13.63 9.32
CA ASP A 139 11.93 14.30 10.48
C ASP A 139 12.21 15.79 10.25
N SER A 140 12.13 16.25 9.00
CA SER A 140 12.31 17.65 8.62
C SER A 140 11.01 18.33 8.18
N SER A 141 9.91 17.58 8.10
CA SER A 141 8.60 18.07 7.66
C SER A 141 7.68 18.32 8.85
N ALA A 142 6.82 19.34 8.77
CA ALA A 142 5.73 19.46 9.73
C ALA A 142 4.67 18.37 9.46
N ASP A 143 4.25 18.24 8.21
CA ASP A 143 3.12 17.42 7.80
C ASP A 143 3.55 16.03 7.33
N ALA A 144 2.79 15.02 7.73
CA ALA A 144 2.84 13.71 7.10
C ALA A 144 2.03 13.73 5.80
N SER A 145 2.67 13.41 4.69
CA SER A 145 2.07 13.37 3.36
C SER A 145 2.59 12.14 2.59
N ALA A 146 1.94 11.83 1.46
CA ALA A 146 2.36 10.74 0.58
C ALA A 146 3.80 10.90 0.04
N MET A 147 4.38 12.11 0.10
CA MET A 147 5.78 12.32 -0.28
C MET A 147 6.77 11.62 0.66
N HIS A 148 6.39 11.44 1.93
CA HIS A 148 7.17 10.73 2.95
C HIS A 148 6.87 9.23 3.00
N LEU A 149 6.05 8.71 2.08
CA LEU A 149 5.85 7.27 1.91
C LEU A 149 6.79 6.76 0.81
N PRO A 150 7.34 5.54 0.96
CA PRO A 150 8.29 5.01 0.00
C PRO A 150 7.62 4.80 -1.36
N GLY A 151 8.37 5.15 -2.40
CA GLY A 151 8.08 4.74 -3.77
C GLY A 151 8.48 3.29 -4.00
N MET A 152 7.99 2.70 -5.08
CA MET A 152 8.44 1.37 -5.50
C MET A 152 9.96 1.37 -5.78
N ALA A 153 10.51 2.45 -6.31
CA ALA A 153 11.96 2.62 -6.46
C ALA A 153 12.74 2.44 -5.15
N THR A 154 12.18 2.86 -4.01
CA THR A 154 12.79 2.66 -2.69
C THR A 154 12.87 1.17 -2.37
N CYS A 155 11.83 0.39 -2.66
CA CYS A 155 11.82 -1.05 -2.46
C CYS A 155 12.93 -1.74 -3.29
N TYR A 156 13.12 -1.30 -4.54
CA TYR A 156 14.12 -1.84 -5.46
C TYR A 156 15.58 -1.53 -5.10
N THR A 157 15.83 -0.66 -4.12
CA THR A 157 17.19 -0.47 -3.59
C THR A 157 17.72 -1.78 -3.00
N CYS A 158 16.84 -2.58 -2.38
CA CYS A 158 17.16 -3.91 -1.82
C CYS A 158 16.51 -5.05 -2.63
N HIS A 159 15.27 -4.89 -3.10
CA HIS A 159 14.56 -5.88 -3.92
C HIS A 159 14.97 -5.77 -5.39
N ASN A 160 16.14 -6.33 -5.72
CA ASN A 160 16.79 -6.22 -7.04
C ASN A 160 17.30 -7.57 -7.59
N ASP A 161 16.77 -8.68 -7.09
CA ASP A 161 17.17 -10.07 -7.38
C ASP A 161 18.61 -10.44 -6.97
N ARG A 162 19.34 -9.53 -6.31
CA ARG A 162 20.65 -9.82 -5.73
C ARG A 162 20.58 -9.93 -4.20
N GLN A 163 19.90 -8.99 -3.56
CA GLN A 163 19.75 -8.97 -2.10
C GLN A 163 18.39 -9.54 -1.66
N ALA A 164 17.32 -9.18 -2.37
CA ALA A 164 15.98 -9.73 -2.17
C ALA A 164 15.24 -9.85 -3.51
N THR A 165 14.23 -10.73 -3.56
CA THR A 165 13.37 -10.96 -4.74
C THR A 165 12.69 -9.66 -5.17
N ASN A 166 12.72 -9.36 -6.47
CA ASN A 166 11.92 -8.27 -7.05
C ASN A 166 10.67 -8.76 -7.80
N GLN A 167 10.38 -10.06 -7.71
CA GLN A 167 9.21 -10.67 -8.34
C GLN A 167 7.92 -10.00 -7.86
N CYS A 168 7.02 -9.71 -8.79
CA CYS A 168 5.89 -8.82 -8.58
C CYS A 168 4.92 -9.39 -7.51
N GLU A 169 4.68 -10.69 -7.58
CA GLU A 169 3.81 -11.46 -6.68
C GLU A 169 4.32 -11.52 -5.24
N ALA A 170 5.61 -11.21 -4.99
CA ALA A 170 6.14 -11.13 -3.64
C ALA A 170 5.59 -9.92 -2.88
N CYS A 171 5.14 -8.89 -3.60
CA CYS A 171 4.65 -7.63 -3.04
C CYS A 171 3.18 -7.37 -3.36
N HIS A 172 2.67 -7.83 -4.50
CA HIS A 172 1.32 -7.52 -4.96
C HIS A 172 0.33 -8.64 -4.61
N THR A 173 -0.68 -8.33 -3.80
CA THR A 173 -1.71 -9.29 -3.37
C THR A 173 -2.55 -9.83 -4.53
N ASN A 174 -2.67 -9.06 -5.62
CA ASN A 174 -3.50 -9.40 -6.76
C ASN A 174 -2.80 -9.08 -8.09
N PHE A 175 -1.59 -9.62 -8.28
CA PHE A 175 -0.78 -9.36 -9.48
C PHE A 175 -1.52 -9.62 -10.80
N ALA A 176 -2.32 -10.69 -10.87
CA ALA A 176 -3.05 -11.06 -12.09
C ALA A 176 -4.10 -10.01 -12.53
N GLN A 177 -4.60 -9.19 -11.60
CA GLN A 177 -5.58 -8.13 -11.90
C GLN A 177 -4.97 -6.72 -11.85
N LEU A 178 -3.76 -6.58 -11.29
CA LEU A 178 -3.02 -5.33 -11.28
C LEU A 178 -2.40 -5.11 -12.66
N LEU A 179 -3.04 -4.23 -13.42
CA LEU A 179 -2.60 -3.81 -14.74
C LEU A 179 -2.23 -2.32 -14.70
N PRO A 180 -1.01 -1.95 -14.25
CA PRO A 180 -0.58 -0.56 -14.17
C PRO A 180 -0.72 0.15 -15.51
N LYS A 181 -1.07 1.45 -15.53
CA LYS A 181 -1.32 2.18 -16.79
C LYS A 181 -0.16 2.12 -17.80
N ASP A 182 1.06 1.88 -17.31
CA ASP A 182 2.32 1.83 -18.03
C ASP A 182 2.84 0.41 -18.31
N HIS A 183 2.11 -0.66 -17.94
CA HIS A 183 2.55 -2.05 -18.15
C HIS A 183 2.80 -2.44 -19.62
N LEU A 184 2.22 -1.70 -20.57
CA LEU A 184 2.41 -1.91 -22.01
C LEU A 184 3.70 -1.27 -22.55
N ARG A 185 4.48 -0.59 -21.71
CA ARG A 185 5.74 -0.01 -22.13
C ARG A 185 6.86 -1.03 -22.05
N SER A 186 7.75 -1.04 -23.03
CA SER A 186 8.95 -1.91 -23.05
C SER A 186 9.91 -1.64 -21.89
N ASP A 187 9.86 -0.43 -21.34
CA ASP A 187 10.66 0.05 -20.21
C ASP A 187 9.86 0.10 -18.89
N PHE A 188 8.72 -0.58 -18.82
CA PHE A 188 7.80 -0.57 -17.67
C PHE A 188 8.51 -0.68 -16.32
N ARG A 189 9.39 -1.68 -16.14
CA ARG A 189 10.11 -1.89 -14.86
C ARG A 189 10.87 -0.66 -14.38
N ARG A 190 11.35 0.20 -15.29
CA ARG A 190 12.04 1.44 -14.96
C ARG A 190 11.06 2.53 -14.53
N PHE A 191 10.03 2.79 -15.33
CA PHE A 191 9.10 3.91 -15.12
C PHE A 191 8.07 3.65 -14.02
N HIS A 192 7.61 2.40 -13.89
CA HIS A 192 6.68 1.98 -12.85
C HIS A 192 7.27 2.22 -11.45
N GLY A 193 8.56 1.87 -11.29
CA GLY A 193 9.33 2.08 -10.07
C GLY A 193 9.43 3.55 -9.66
N GLU A 194 9.69 4.42 -10.63
CA GLU A 194 9.91 5.87 -10.40
C GLU A 194 8.61 6.62 -10.08
N THR A 195 7.46 6.15 -10.57
CA THR A 195 6.19 6.89 -10.52
C THR A 195 5.19 6.35 -9.51
N THR A 196 5.35 5.11 -9.06
CA THR A 196 4.39 4.46 -8.15
C THR A 196 4.82 4.61 -6.69
N ARG A 197 3.91 5.09 -5.84
CA ARG A 197 4.10 5.22 -4.39
C ARG A 197 3.06 4.43 -3.63
N LEU A 198 3.39 4.06 -2.40
CA LEU A 198 2.40 3.64 -1.42
C LEU A 198 1.53 4.85 -1.07
N GLY A 199 0.31 4.90 -1.63
CA GLY A 199 -0.75 5.86 -1.29
C GLY A 199 -1.87 5.14 -0.57
#